data_AF-A0A1B7LAD4-F1
#
_entry.id   AF-A0A1B7LAD4-F1
#
_cell.length_a   1.000
_cell.length_b   1.000
_cell.length_c   1.000
_cell.angle_alpha   90.00
_cell.angle_beta   90.00
_cell.angle_gamma   90.00
#
_symmetry.space_group_name_H-M   'P 1'
#
loop_
_entity.id
_entity.type
_entity.pdbx_description
1 polymer ?
#
loop_
_entity_poly.entity_id
_entity_poly.type
_entity_poly.pdbx_seq_one_letter_code
_entity_poly.pdbx_strand_id
1 'polypeptide(L)'
;MFGKKTLRGAMAGLLMGALLMAGGCVFKPGAGPDKGPPAQQGQIGQQQPLPEKTAEIAGVKVTAGGGTVKDGAIHLASFNIQGGSVYFEPGTLLSPDGRWIAFQTTQKGAGEGLWVMALDGSGGKLLARIDEKEYQSGRLILQLLGWTPDNRVIYSRQGTQPDGAHRGERGISLRVAAPGQGAEREAAWLPMPAGMVRQVKLLRGKESVFVQTDMRSDRPGDWNGSRISVMSYGS
;
A
#
# COMPACT_ATOMS: atom_id res chain seq x y z
N MET A 1 34.59 52.43 -12.20
CA MET A 1 36.02 52.79 -12.26
C MET A 1 36.60 52.66 -10.86
N PHE A 2 37.19 51.50 -10.59
CA PHE A 2 37.60 51.06 -9.25
C PHE A 2 39.05 51.43 -8.95
N GLY A 3 39.30 51.77 -7.69
CA GLY A 3 40.61 52.16 -7.19
C GLY A 3 41.28 51.14 -6.28
N LYS A 4 42.55 51.47 -6.00
CA LYS A 4 43.39 51.22 -4.82
C LYS A 4 43.80 49.78 -4.44
N LYS A 5 45.14 49.61 -4.44
CA LYS A 5 46.04 49.13 -3.34
C LYS A 5 45.87 47.65 -2.91
N THR A 6 46.85 46.85 -2.47
CA THR A 6 48.31 46.93 -2.20
C THR A 6 48.80 45.50 -1.92
N LEU A 7 50.05 45.23 -2.33
CA LEU A 7 51.13 44.41 -1.75
C LEU A 7 50.92 43.34 -0.63
N ARG A 8 51.66 42.22 -0.84
CA ARG A 8 52.37 41.29 0.08
C ARG A 8 51.67 40.00 0.58
N GLY A 9 52.41 38.90 0.45
CA GLY A 9 52.38 37.79 1.42
C GLY A 9 52.62 36.41 0.81
N ALA A 10 53.76 35.80 1.10
CA ALA A 10 54.17 34.45 0.72
C ALA A 10 53.66 33.37 1.71
N MET A 11 53.55 32.11 1.27
CA MET A 11 54.24 30.91 1.83
C MET A 11 53.49 29.58 1.57
N ALA A 12 54.31 28.52 1.42
CA ALA A 12 54.11 27.10 1.77
C ALA A 12 53.06 26.29 0.96
N GLY A 13 53.26 25.02 0.58
CA GLY A 13 54.32 24.04 0.84
C GLY A 13 53.73 22.62 0.90
N LEU A 14 54.42 21.64 0.27
CA LEU A 14 54.32 20.16 0.44
C LEU A 14 52.98 19.49 0.03
N LEU A 15 52.86 18.24 -0.45
CA LEU A 15 53.72 17.07 -0.65
C LEU A 15 52.94 16.10 -1.57
N MET A 16 53.63 15.40 -2.48
CA MET A 16 53.11 14.25 -3.23
C MET A 16 54.04 13.06 -2.96
N GLY A 17 53.49 11.87 -2.75
CA GLY A 17 54.24 10.62 -2.64
C GLY A 17 53.60 9.66 -1.62
N ALA A 18 52.63 8.85 -2.04
CA ALA A 18 52.79 7.50 -2.60
C ALA A 18 52.69 6.41 -1.50
N LEU A 19 51.54 5.71 -1.48
CA LEU A 19 51.35 4.46 -0.74
C LEU A 19 51.60 3.28 -1.70
N LEU A 20 52.48 2.37 -1.29
CA LEU A 20 52.65 1.01 -1.81
C LEU A 20 52.08 0.02 -0.79
N MET A 21 51.33 -0.95 -1.29
CA MET A 21 50.60 -1.99 -0.56
C MET A 21 51.49 -3.21 -0.23
N ALA A 22 51.31 -3.77 0.96
CA ALA A 22 51.40 -5.21 1.29
C ALA A 22 50.91 -5.32 2.75
N GLY A 23 49.92 -6.13 3.12
CA GLY A 23 49.78 -7.57 2.90
C GLY A 23 49.99 -8.26 4.25
N GLY A 24 48.93 -8.78 4.88
CA GLY A 24 49.04 -9.55 6.12
C GLY A 24 47.71 -9.80 6.82
N CYS A 25 47.10 -10.98 6.57
CA CYS A 25 46.07 -11.53 7.45
C CYS A 25 46.72 -12.05 8.73
N VAL A 26 46.30 -11.53 9.89
CA VAL A 26 46.51 -12.18 11.20
C VAL A 26 45.22 -12.05 11.99
N PHE A 27 44.54 -13.17 12.21
CA PHE A 27 43.49 -13.29 13.23
C PHE A 27 44.15 -13.29 14.61
N LYS A 28 43.83 -12.28 15.45
CA LYS A 28 44.03 -12.35 16.90
C LYS A 28 42.68 -12.61 17.59
N PRO A 29 42.58 -13.55 18.53
CA PRO A 29 41.41 -13.68 19.38
C PRO A 29 41.55 -12.78 20.63
N GLY A 30 40.47 -12.06 20.95
CA GLY A 30 40.22 -11.53 22.30
C GLY A 30 40.35 -10.01 22.49
N ALA A 31 39.21 -9.32 22.63
CA ALA A 31 38.96 -8.25 23.60
C ALA A 31 37.44 -7.96 23.64
N GLY A 32 36.93 -7.46 24.78
CA GLY A 32 35.52 -7.38 25.16
C GLY A 32 34.62 -6.51 24.28
N PRO A 33 33.32 -6.34 24.65
CA PRO A 33 32.36 -5.62 23.81
C PRO A 33 32.74 -4.14 23.75
N ASP A 34 33.31 -3.73 22.63
CA ASP A 34 33.53 -2.33 22.28
C ASP A 34 32.16 -1.64 22.21
N LYS A 35 31.99 -0.62 23.04
CA LYS A 35 30.86 0.29 22.95
C LYS A 35 31.00 1.03 21.62
N GLY A 36 30.22 0.62 20.63
CA GLY A 36 30.08 1.38 19.38
C GLY A 36 29.76 2.85 19.69
N PRO A 37 30.18 3.79 18.82
CA PRO A 37 29.92 5.21 19.03
C PRO A 37 28.41 5.42 19.25
N PRO A 38 28.01 6.31 20.17
CA PRO A 38 26.61 6.53 20.46
C PRO A 38 25.91 6.87 19.14
N ALA A 39 24.85 6.12 18.84
CA ALA A 39 23.97 6.42 17.72
C ALA A 39 23.60 7.90 17.84
N GLN A 40 23.98 8.69 16.83
CA GLN A 40 23.46 10.03 16.70
C GLN A 40 21.94 9.88 16.62
N GLN A 41 21.26 10.18 17.72
CA GLN A 41 19.83 10.45 17.71
C GLN A 41 19.66 11.64 16.76
N GLY A 42 19.42 11.34 15.48
CA GLY A 42 18.94 12.34 14.55
C GLY A 42 17.74 12.98 15.21
N GLN A 43 17.81 14.29 15.42
CA GLN A 43 16.67 15.07 15.85
C GLN A 43 15.55 14.74 14.85
N ILE A 44 14.58 13.94 15.28
CA ILE A 44 13.30 13.84 14.59
C ILE A 44 12.77 15.26 14.68
N GLY A 45 12.91 16.03 13.60
CA GLY A 45 12.43 17.40 13.54
C GLY A 45 10.99 17.40 14.04
N GLN A 46 10.66 18.34 14.93
CA GLN A 46 9.31 18.48 15.45
C GLN A 46 8.35 18.67 14.26
N GLN A 47 7.79 17.57 13.76
CA GLN A 47 6.80 17.61 12.70
C GLN A 47 5.58 18.29 13.31
N GLN A 48 5.31 19.51 12.83
CA GLN A 48 4.20 20.30 13.32
C GLN A 48 2.89 19.55 12.97
N PRO A 49 1.90 19.47 13.88
CA PRO A 49 0.65 18.76 13.61
C PRO A 49 0.01 19.29 12.34
N LEU A 50 -0.40 18.39 11.44
CA LEU A 50 -1.16 18.76 10.26
C LEU A 50 -2.48 19.43 10.70
N PRO A 51 -2.91 20.52 10.04
CA PRO A 51 -4.19 21.15 10.35
C PRO A 51 -5.32 20.14 10.20
N GLU A 52 -6.25 20.13 11.16
CA GLU A 52 -7.37 19.20 11.13
C GLU A 52 -8.32 19.55 9.97
N LYS A 53 -8.62 18.57 9.13
CA LYS A 53 -9.58 18.71 8.02
C LYS A 53 -10.49 17.51 7.97
N THR A 54 -11.79 17.76 8.03
CA THR A 54 -12.83 16.73 7.92
C THR A 54 -13.56 16.80 6.59
N ALA A 55 -13.74 15.66 5.95
CA ALA A 55 -14.57 15.47 4.77
C ALA A 55 -15.56 14.33 5.01
N GLU A 56 -16.75 14.42 4.40
CA GLU A 56 -17.69 13.30 4.35
C GLU A 56 -17.84 12.86 2.90
N ILE A 57 -17.55 11.58 2.65
CA ILE A 57 -17.61 11.00 1.31
C ILE A 57 -18.46 9.75 1.41
N ALA A 58 -19.60 9.76 0.71
CA ALA A 58 -20.65 8.73 0.72
C ALA A 58 -20.86 8.05 2.09
N GLY A 59 -21.10 8.86 3.14
CA GLY A 59 -21.45 8.40 4.49
C GLY A 59 -20.25 8.00 5.38
N VAL A 60 -19.02 8.13 4.88
CA VAL A 60 -17.79 7.94 5.66
C VAL A 60 -17.21 9.31 6.00
N LYS A 61 -17.06 9.61 7.30
CA LYS A 61 -16.40 10.82 7.77
C LYS A 61 -14.92 10.54 7.96
N VAL A 62 -14.10 11.36 7.32
CA VAL A 62 -12.64 11.25 7.33
C VAL A 62 -12.06 12.53 7.87
N THR A 63 -11.25 12.42 8.91
CA THR A 63 -10.56 13.56 9.52
C THR A 63 -9.07 13.34 9.38
N ALA A 64 -8.39 14.18 8.60
CA ALA A 64 -6.94 14.20 8.54
C ALA A 64 -6.38 15.24 9.51
N GLY A 65 -5.19 14.98 10.05
CA GLY A 65 -4.48 15.87 10.97
C GLY A 65 -5.07 15.93 12.38
N GLY A 66 -4.76 17.02 13.09
CA GLY A 66 -5.43 17.36 14.35
C GLY A 66 -4.87 16.76 15.63
N GLY A 67 -3.70 16.11 15.66
CA GLY A 67 -3.15 15.65 16.94
C GLY A 67 -1.65 15.75 17.12
N THR A 68 -1.25 16.52 18.13
CA THR A 68 -0.16 16.13 19.02
C THR A 68 -0.63 14.93 19.82
N VAL A 69 0.05 13.80 19.69
CA VAL A 69 -0.05 12.70 20.64
C VAL A 69 1.16 12.81 21.58
N LYS A 70 0.95 12.45 22.85
CA LYS A 70 1.97 12.47 23.89
C LYS A 70 3.25 11.74 23.41
N ASP A 71 4.42 12.21 23.86
CA ASP A 71 5.73 11.60 23.57
C ASP A 71 6.21 11.64 22.10
N GLY A 72 5.78 12.66 21.33
CA GLY A 72 6.27 12.90 19.96
C GLY A 72 5.55 12.09 18.87
N ALA A 73 4.51 11.34 19.22
CA ALA A 73 3.62 10.73 18.25
C ALA A 73 2.70 11.78 17.60
N ILE A 74 2.33 11.58 16.34
CA ILE A 74 1.48 12.51 15.57
C ILE A 74 0.25 11.75 15.07
N HIS A 75 -0.92 12.31 15.32
CA HIS A 75 -2.17 11.82 14.75
C HIS A 75 -2.28 12.28 13.30
N LEU A 76 -2.23 11.33 12.37
CA LEU A 76 -2.27 11.62 10.94
C LEU A 76 -3.68 11.63 10.38
N ALA A 77 -4.55 10.70 10.78
CA ALA A 77 -5.94 10.66 10.35
C ALA A 77 -6.80 9.74 11.23
N SER A 78 -8.11 10.02 11.29
CA SER A 78 -9.15 9.15 11.82
C SER A 78 -10.28 8.97 10.80
N PHE A 79 -10.92 7.80 10.86
CA PHE A 79 -12.00 7.40 9.96
C PHE A 79 -13.19 6.94 10.79
N ASN A 80 -14.35 7.56 10.56
CA ASN A 80 -15.60 7.24 11.26
C ASN A 80 -16.64 6.72 10.27
N ILE A 81 -17.19 5.56 10.57
CA ILE A 81 -18.25 4.91 9.80
C ILE A 81 -19.44 4.68 10.70
N GLN A 82 -20.54 5.34 10.38
CA GLN A 82 -21.78 5.17 11.13
C GLN A 82 -22.44 3.84 10.74
N GLY A 83 -22.70 2.97 11.73
CA GLY A 83 -23.42 1.72 11.54
C GLY A 83 -22.65 0.68 10.70
N GLY A 84 -21.32 0.71 10.75
CA GLY A 84 -20.46 -0.13 9.91
C GLY A 84 -19.15 -0.55 10.57
N SER A 85 -18.25 -1.12 9.77
CA SER A 85 -16.94 -1.60 10.21
C SER A 85 -15.89 -1.36 9.13
N VAL A 86 -14.64 -1.14 9.55
CA VAL A 86 -13.47 -1.04 8.68
C VAL A 86 -12.68 -2.35 8.76
N TYR A 87 -12.27 -2.89 7.61
CA TYR A 87 -11.43 -4.07 7.52
C TYR A 87 -10.19 -3.78 6.67
N PHE A 88 -9.07 -4.40 7.04
CA PHE A 88 -7.82 -4.37 6.29
C PHE A 88 -6.95 -5.57 6.67
N GLU A 89 -6.08 -5.97 5.74
CA GLU A 89 -4.99 -6.90 6.04
C GLU A 89 -3.75 -6.09 6.48
N PRO A 90 -2.98 -6.55 7.47
CA PRO A 90 -1.75 -5.88 7.88
C PRO A 90 -0.82 -5.61 6.69
N GLY A 91 -0.38 -4.36 6.55
CA GLY A 91 0.51 -3.91 5.48
C GLY A 91 -0.18 -3.53 4.16
N THR A 92 -1.48 -3.74 3.98
CA THR A 92 -2.21 -3.30 2.75
C THR A 92 -2.71 -1.85 2.82
N LEU A 93 -2.58 -1.23 3.99
CA LEU A 93 -3.23 0.03 4.35
C LEU A 93 -2.57 1.26 3.70
N LEU A 94 -1.26 1.45 3.92
CA LEU A 94 -0.52 2.65 3.51
C LEU A 94 0.11 2.50 2.11
N SER A 95 0.05 3.55 1.29
CA SER A 95 0.78 3.61 0.02
C SER A 95 2.29 3.64 0.23
N PRO A 96 3.10 3.14 -0.73
CA PRO A 96 4.56 3.18 -0.64
C PRO A 96 5.14 4.59 -0.44
N ASP A 97 4.51 5.62 -1.03
CA ASP A 97 4.90 7.02 -0.85
C ASP A 97 4.42 7.64 0.47
N GLY A 98 3.68 6.91 1.29
CA GLY A 98 3.18 7.36 2.59
C GLY A 98 2.12 8.47 2.52
N ARG A 99 1.54 8.75 1.36
CA ARG A 99 0.56 9.84 1.18
C ARG A 99 -0.89 9.38 1.25
N TRP A 100 -1.15 8.08 1.08
CA TRP A 100 -2.49 7.55 0.93
C TRP A 100 -2.74 6.34 1.82
N ILE A 101 -4.01 6.17 2.17
CA ILE A 101 -4.52 5.01 2.88
C ILE A 101 -5.66 4.38 2.10
N ALA A 102 -5.66 3.05 1.98
CA ALA A 102 -6.72 2.28 1.35
C ALA A 102 -7.31 1.26 2.32
N PHE A 103 -8.64 1.16 2.37
CA PHE A 103 -9.34 0.30 3.33
C PHE A 103 -10.69 -0.18 2.79
N GLN A 104 -11.17 -1.28 3.38
CA GLN A 104 -12.50 -1.83 3.11
C GLN A 104 -13.48 -1.41 4.20
N THR A 105 -14.73 -1.22 3.81
CA THR A 105 -15.81 -0.87 4.72
C THR A 105 -17.02 -1.72 4.47
N THR A 106 -17.72 -2.12 5.53
CA THR A 106 -19.10 -2.60 5.43
C THR A 106 -20.01 -1.60 6.12
N GLN A 107 -21.10 -1.19 5.50
CA GLN A 107 -22.06 -0.27 6.09
C GLN A 107 -23.48 -0.79 5.87
N LYS A 108 -24.26 -0.86 6.95
CA LYS A 108 -25.66 -1.28 6.88
C LYS A 108 -26.44 -0.39 5.92
N GLY A 109 -27.22 -0.98 5.02
CA GLY A 109 -27.97 -0.27 3.98
C GLY A 109 -27.15 0.19 2.76
N ALA A 110 -25.81 0.13 2.81
CA ALA A 110 -24.94 0.55 1.70
C ALA A 110 -24.07 -0.59 1.12
N GLY A 111 -23.81 -1.65 1.90
CA GLY A 111 -23.03 -2.81 1.48
C GLY A 111 -21.53 -2.66 1.74
N GLU A 112 -20.71 -3.23 0.85
CA GLU A 112 -19.25 -3.21 0.94
C GLU A 112 -18.65 -2.10 0.05
N GLY A 113 -17.63 -1.40 0.55
CA GLY A 113 -16.92 -0.35 -0.18
C GLY A 113 -15.41 -0.44 -0.04
N LEU A 114 -14.69 -0.12 -1.12
CA LEU A 114 -13.24 0.06 -1.15
C LEU A 114 -12.92 1.53 -1.30
N TRP A 115 -12.07 2.04 -0.42
CA TRP A 115 -11.77 3.46 -0.32
C TRP A 115 -10.29 3.73 -0.45
N VAL A 116 -9.98 4.93 -0.95
CA VAL A 116 -8.64 5.51 -0.88
C VAL A 116 -8.73 6.96 -0.44
N MET A 117 -7.88 7.37 0.50
CA MET A 117 -7.92 8.69 1.13
C MET A 117 -6.51 9.25 1.26
N ALA A 118 -6.35 10.55 1.05
CA ALA A 118 -5.09 11.24 1.27
C ALA A 118 -4.89 11.51 2.77
N LEU A 119 -3.69 11.26 3.29
CA LEU A 119 -3.37 11.46 4.70
C LEU A 119 -3.22 12.94 5.09
N ASP A 120 -3.08 13.83 4.12
CA ASP A 120 -3.09 15.28 4.32
C ASP A 120 -4.52 15.88 4.30
N GLY A 121 -5.56 15.05 4.11
CA GLY A 121 -6.95 15.49 4.02
C GLY A 121 -7.30 16.23 2.73
N SER A 122 -6.40 16.24 1.73
CA SER A 122 -6.66 16.90 0.45
C SER A 122 -7.88 16.32 -0.27
N GLY A 123 -8.17 15.03 -0.07
CA GLY A 123 -9.41 14.40 -0.52
C GLY A 123 -9.40 12.88 -0.41
N GLY A 124 -10.38 12.25 -1.05
CA GLY A 124 -10.46 10.81 -1.15
C GLY A 124 -11.57 10.36 -2.10
N LYS A 125 -11.63 9.04 -2.32
CA LYS A 125 -12.44 8.44 -3.36
C LYS A 125 -12.90 7.04 -2.97
N LEU A 126 -14.15 6.75 -3.28
CA LEU A 126 -14.66 5.38 -3.36
C LEU A 126 -14.18 4.75 -4.66
N LEU A 127 -13.40 3.69 -4.56
CA LEU A 127 -12.88 2.95 -5.72
C LEU A 127 -13.91 1.98 -6.26
N ALA A 128 -14.53 1.20 -5.38
CA ALA A 128 -15.55 0.23 -5.77
C ALA A 128 -16.57 0.07 -4.64
N ARG A 129 -17.79 -0.33 -5.02
CA ARG A 129 -18.86 -0.68 -4.09
C ARG A 129 -19.63 -1.89 -4.59
N ILE A 130 -20.01 -2.73 -3.64
CA ILE A 130 -21.03 -3.77 -3.81
C ILE A 130 -22.19 -3.38 -2.91
N ASP A 131 -23.41 -3.40 -3.44
CA ASP A 131 -24.60 -3.15 -2.62
C ASP A 131 -24.81 -4.22 -1.54
N GLU A 132 -25.65 -3.91 -0.56
CA GLU A 132 -25.90 -4.80 0.58
C GLU A 132 -26.45 -6.17 0.16
N LYS A 133 -27.29 -6.23 -0.89
CA LYS A 133 -27.91 -7.48 -1.33
C LYS A 133 -26.87 -8.43 -1.93
N GLU A 134 -26.02 -7.92 -2.80
CA GLU A 134 -24.96 -8.71 -3.44
C GLU A 134 -23.89 -9.14 -2.42
N TYR A 135 -23.53 -8.26 -1.49
CA TYR A 135 -22.60 -8.57 -0.38
C TYR A 135 -23.16 -9.66 0.54
N GLN A 136 -24.39 -9.51 1.05
CA GLN A 136 -25.01 -10.47 1.99
C GLN A 136 -25.25 -11.85 1.36
N SER A 137 -25.51 -11.90 0.05
CA SER A 137 -25.66 -13.17 -0.66
C SER A 137 -24.31 -13.87 -0.96
N GLY A 138 -23.18 -13.19 -0.74
CA GLY A 138 -21.85 -13.67 -1.13
C GLY A 138 -21.66 -13.81 -2.64
N ARG A 139 -22.55 -13.25 -3.45
CA ARG A 139 -22.48 -13.30 -4.93
C ARG A 139 -21.33 -12.47 -5.46
N LEU A 140 -21.08 -11.33 -4.83
CA LEU A 140 -19.95 -10.46 -5.11
C LEU A 140 -19.14 -10.28 -3.83
N ILE A 141 -17.83 -10.33 -3.98
CA ILE A 141 -16.88 -10.12 -2.89
C ILE A 141 -15.82 -9.14 -3.39
N LEU A 142 -15.59 -8.05 -2.66
CA LEU A 142 -14.41 -7.21 -2.85
C LEU A 142 -13.31 -7.65 -1.88
N GLN A 143 -12.06 -7.57 -2.34
CA GLN A 143 -10.91 -7.79 -1.48
C GLN A 143 -9.81 -6.78 -1.81
N LEU A 144 -9.43 -5.96 -0.83
CA LEU A 144 -8.24 -5.13 -0.94
C LEU A 144 -7.01 -6.04 -0.91
N LEU A 145 -6.22 -6.02 -1.99
CA LEU A 145 -4.99 -6.82 -2.06
C LEU A 145 -3.77 -5.99 -1.64
N GLY A 146 -3.84 -4.67 -1.78
CA GLY A 146 -2.87 -3.71 -1.25
C GLY A 146 -2.39 -2.72 -2.30
N TRP A 147 -1.13 -2.29 -2.17
CA TRP A 147 -0.52 -1.28 -3.01
C TRP A 147 0.57 -1.87 -3.90
N THR A 148 0.62 -1.40 -5.14
CA THR A 148 1.73 -1.60 -6.07
C THR A 148 2.86 -0.61 -5.76
N PRO A 149 4.12 -0.90 -6.15
CA PRO A 149 5.26 0.00 -5.91
C PRO A 149 5.09 1.41 -6.51
N ASP A 150 4.33 1.55 -7.58
CA ASP A 150 4.02 2.82 -8.26
C ASP A 150 2.81 3.56 -7.66
N ASN A 151 2.44 3.27 -6.41
CA ASN A 151 1.34 3.92 -5.67
C ASN A 151 -0.04 3.75 -6.31
N ARG A 152 -0.34 2.55 -6.83
CA ARG A 152 -1.70 2.17 -7.23
C ARG A 152 -2.28 1.16 -6.26
N VAL A 153 -3.58 1.26 -6.01
CA VAL A 153 -4.32 0.25 -5.27
C VAL A 153 -4.65 -0.90 -6.20
N ILE A 154 -4.41 -2.13 -5.75
CA ILE A 154 -4.87 -3.35 -6.40
C ILE A 154 -5.88 -4.07 -5.51
N TYR A 155 -6.98 -4.50 -6.11
CA TYR A 155 -8.05 -5.24 -5.45
C TYR A 155 -8.66 -6.26 -6.40
N SER A 156 -9.36 -7.25 -5.82
CA SER A 156 -10.14 -8.20 -6.61
C SER A 156 -11.64 -7.98 -6.43
N ARG A 157 -12.39 -8.17 -7.51
CA ARG A 157 -13.84 -8.35 -7.51
C ARG A 157 -14.17 -9.75 -7.97
N GLN A 158 -14.57 -10.60 -7.03
CA GLN A 158 -14.96 -11.98 -7.30
C GLN A 158 -16.48 -12.07 -7.46
N GLY A 159 -16.94 -12.92 -8.37
CA GLY A 159 -18.34 -13.27 -8.54
C GLY A 159 -18.83 -13.10 -9.97
N THR A 160 -20.15 -13.05 -10.13
CA THR A 160 -20.79 -12.75 -11.42
C THR A 160 -20.72 -11.25 -11.67
N GLN A 161 -20.01 -10.83 -12.72
CA GLN A 161 -19.73 -9.41 -12.91
C GLN A 161 -21.01 -8.65 -13.30
N PRO A 162 -21.35 -7.56 -12.60
CA PRO A 162 -22.55 -6.77 -12.91
C PRO A 162 -22.36 -5.88 -14.15
N ASP A 163 -21.11 -5.60 -14.52
CA ASP A 163 -20.69 -4.64 -15.54
C ASP A 163 -19.37 -5.07 -16.21
N GLY A 164 -18.88 -4.23 -17.14
CA GLY A 164 -17.58 -4.41 -17.79
C GLY A 164 -17.57 -5.46 -18.91
N ALA A 165 -16.36 -5.83 -19.36
CA ALA A 165 -16.16 -6.77 -20.47
C ALA A 165 -16.69 -8.19 -20.18
N HIS A 166 -16.72 -8.57 -18.90
CA HIS A 166 -17.14 -9.90 -18.43
C HIS A 166 -18.53 -9.88 -17.79
N ARG A 167 -19.39 -8.92 -18.16
CA ARG A 167 -20.73 -8.79 -17.61
C ARG A 167 -21.52 -10.10 -17.76
N GLY A 168 -22.05 -10.60 -16.64
CA GLY A 168 -22.78 -11.87 -16.58
C GLY A 168 -21.89 -13.11 -16.48
N GLU A 169 -20.58 -12.99 -16.68
CA GLU A 169 -19.64 -14.07 -16.44
C GLU A 169 -19.22 -14.13 -14.96
N ARG A 170 -18.97 -15.34 -14.48
CA ARG A 170 -18.44 -15.57 -13.14
C ARG A 170 -16.93 -15.76 -13.17
N GLY A 171 -16.22 -15.04 -12.31
CA GLY A 171 -14.77 -15.09 -12.24
C GLY A 171 -14.17 -14.20 -11.18
N ILE A 172 -12.89 -13.89 -11.33
CA ILE A 172 -12.13 -12.95 -10.51
C ILE A 172 -11.60 -11.86 -11.44
N SER A 173 -12.05 -10.64 -11.24
CA SER A 173 -11.52 -9.43 -11.89
C SER A 173 -10.46 -8.82 -10.98
N LEU A 174 -9.21 -8.72 -11.46
CA LEU A 174 -8.16 -7.95 -10.80
C LEU A 174 -8.17 -6.53 -11.32
N ARG A 175 -8.22 -5.57 -10.40
CA ARG A 175 -8.49 -4.16 -10.74
C ARG A 175 -7.45 -3.28 -10.09
N VAL A 176 -7.01 -2.27 -10.83
CA VAL A 176 -5.95 -1.36 -10.44
C VAL A 176 -6.43 0.07 -10.59
N ALA A 177 -6.22 0.88 -9.56
CA ALA A 177 -6.63 2.28 -9.53
C ALA A 177 -5.52 3.16 -8.93
N ALA A 178 -5.26 4.30 -9.59
CA ALA A 178 -4.41 5.34 -9.01
C ALA A 178 -5.26 6.26 -8.11
N PRO A 179 -4.77 6.67 -6.93
CA PRO A 179 -5.55 7.49 -5.99
C PRO A 179 -5.82 8.91 -6.49
N GLY A 180 -4.81 9.53 -7.10
CA GLY A 180 -4.81 10.96 -7.42
C GLY A 180 -5.62 11.31 -8.67
N GLN A 181 -5.53 10.52 -9.74
CA GLN A 181 -6.21 10.72 -11.02
C GLN A 181 -6.25 9.39 -11.81
N GLY A 182 -7.29 9.20 -12.63
CA GLY A 182 -7.42 8.05 -13.53
C GLY A 182 -8.64 7.18 -13.26
N ALA A 183 -9.19 6.62 -14.34
CA ALA A 183 -10.19 5.57 -14.24
C ALA A 183 -9.55 4.32 -13.64
N GLU A 184 -10.30 3.66 -12.78
CA GLU A 184 -10.08 2.26 -12.45
C GLU A 184 -10.03 1.45 -13.74
N ARG A 185 -9.06 0.53 -13.84
CA ARG A 185 -8.99 -0.42 -14.95
C ARG A 185 -8.98 -1.84 -14.44
N GLU A 186 -9.55 -2.73 -15.25
CA GLU A 186 -9.31 -4.16 -15.11
C GLU A 186 -7.91 -4.47 -15.65
N ALA A 187 -7.10 -5.14 -14.84
CA ALA A 187 -5.74 -5.54 -15.18
C ALA A 187 -5.67 -7.00 -15.62
N ALA A 188 -6.54 -7.86 -15.08
CA ALA A 188 -6.64 -9.26 -15.48
C ALA A 188 -8.02 -9.84 -15.14
N TRP A 189 -8.39 -10.88 -15.89
CA TRP A 189 -9.58 -11.69 -15.66
C TRP A 189 -9.21 -13.15 -15.50
N LEU A 190 -9.75 -13.80 -14.46
CA LEU A 190 -9.70 -15.25 -14.31
C LEU A 190 -11.12 -15.81 -14.39
N PRO A 191 -11.50 -16.49 -15.49
CA PRO A 191 -12.81 -17.12 -15.57
C PRO A 191 -12.92 -18.23 -14.52
N MET A 192 -14.06 -18.25 -13.83
CA MET A 192 -14.37 -19.22 -12.79
C MET A 192 -15.87 -19.52 -12.80
N PRO A 193 -16.36 -20.27 -13.81
CA PRO A 193 -17.79 -20.55 -13.95
C PRO A 193 -18.35 -21.36 -12.78
N ALA A 194 -17.53 -22.19 -12.13
CA ALA A 194 -17.88 -23.00 -10.97
C ALA A 194 -16.71 -23.09 -9.97
N GLY A 195 -17.02 -23.49 -8.74
CA GLY A 195 -16.03 -23.66 -7.67
C GLY A 195 -15.99 -22.53 -6.65
N MET A 196 -15.00 -22.59 -5.77
CA MET A 196 -14.78 -21.66 -4.66
C MET A 196 -13.40 -21.04 -4.74
N VAL A 197 -13.30 -19.73 -4.54
CA VAL A 197 -12.01 -19.08 -4.33
C VAL A 197 -11.62 -19.26 -2.87
N ARG A 198 -10.42 -19.78 -2.65
CA ARG A 198 -9.89 -20.02 -1.31
C ARG A 198 -9.00 -18.87 -0.85
N GLN A 199 -8.22 -18.32 -1.77
CA GLN A 199 -7.28 -17.26 -1.44
C GLN A 199 -6.98 -16.43 -2.69
N VAL A 200 -6.94 -15.10 -2.52
CA VAL A 200 -6.35 -14.15 -3.47
C VAL A 200 -5.33 -13.33 -2.68
N LYS A 201 -4.06 -13.35 -3.10
CA LYS A 201 -2.98 -12.63 -2.40
C LYS A 201 -2.05 -11.93 -3.39
N LEU A 202 -1.76 -10.67 -3.11
CA LEU A 202 -0.72 -9.92 -3.80
C LEU A 202 0.66 -10.52 -3.51
N LEU A 203 1.41 -10.85 -4.55
CA LEU A 203 2.81 -11.25 -4.45
C LEU A 203 3.68 -10.00 -4.60
N ARG A 204 4.01 -9.37 -3.47
CA ARG A 204 4.85 -8.16 -3.46
C ARG A 204 6.18 -8.41 -4.15
N GLY A 205 6.58 -7.48 -5.01
CA GLY A 205 7.83 -7.54 -5.77
C GLY A 205 7.79 -8.39 -7.06
N LYS A 206 6.65 -9.02 -7.41
CA LYS A 206 6.54 -9.85 -8.63
C LYS A 206 5.44 -9.40 -9.61
N GLU A 207 4.88 -8.22 -9.42
CA GLU A 207 3.72 -7.70 -10.19
C GLU A 207 2.67 -8.77 -10.51
N SER A 208 2.38 -9.60 -9.51
CA SER A 208 1.55 -10.78 -9.66
C SER A 208 0.63 -10.98 -8.47
N VAL A 209 -0.48 -11.66 -8.71
CA VAL A 209 -1.44 -12.10 -7.71
C VAL A 209 -1.50 -13.62 -7.74
N PHE A 210 -1.33 -14.22 -6.57
CA PHE A 210 -1.59 -15.64 -6.33
C PHE A 210 -3.08 -15.85 -6.12
N VAL A 211 -3.64 -16.84 -6.80
CA VAL A 211 -5.01 -17.30 -6.60
C VAL A 211 -5.03 -18.80 -6.38
N GLN A 212 -5.71 -19.21 -5.32
CA GLN A 212 -6.08 -20.60 -5.07
C GLN A 212 -7.58 -20.76 -5.19
N THR A 213 -8.00 -21.77 -5.94
CA THR A 213 -9.40 -22.11 -6.18
C THR A 213 -9.64 -23.60 -6.00
N ASP A 214 -10.80 -23.98 -5.49
CA ASP A 214 -11.28 -25.36 -5.50
C ASP A 214 -12.32 -25.51 -6.60
N MET A 215 -12.10 -26.46 -7.51
CA MET A 215 -13.02 -26.71 -8.62
C MET A 215 -14.14 -27.64 -8.16
N ARG A 216 -15.38 -27.23 -8.39
CA ARG A 216 -16.55 -28.04 -8.08
C ARG A 216 -16.64 -29.18 -9.11
N SER A 217 -16.91 -30.40 -8.64
CA SER A 217 -17.28 -31.51 -9.51
C SER A 217 -18.69 -31.34 -10.04
N ASP A 218 -18.96 -31.95 -11.20
CA ASP A 218 -20.31 -32.11 -11.74
C ASP A 218 -21.17 -33.01 -10.84
N ARG A 219 -20.55 -33.79 -9.94
CA ARG A 219 -21.22 -34.61 -8.92
C ARG A 219 -21.38 -33.85 -7.60
N PRO A 220 -22.60 -33.79 -7.02
CA PRO A 220 -22.82 -33.16 -5.71
C PRO A 220 -22.00 -33.85 -4.61
N GLY A 221 -21.17 -33.07 -3.88
CA GLY A 221 -20.35 -33.57 -2.78
C GLY A 221 -18.89 -33.89 -3.14
N ASP A 222 -18.56 -33.98 -4.44
CA ASP A 222 -17.20 -34.21 -4.91
C ASP A 222 -16.49 -32.89 -5.27
N TRP A 223 -15.20 -32.79 -4.95
CA TRP A 223 -14.32 -31.72 -5.40
C TRP A 223 -13.36 -32.26 -6.44
N ASN A 224 -13.26 -31.62 -7.61
CA ASN A 224 -12.38 -32.06 -8.70
C ASN A 224 -10.89 -31.77 -8.42
N GLY A 225 -10.59 -31.03 -7.34
CA GLY A 225 -9.24 -30.68 -6.91
C GLY A 225 -9.02 -29.17 -6.78
N SER A 226 -7.89 -28.79 -6.18
CA SER A 226 -7.47 -27.39 -6.07
C SER A 226 -6.62 -26.98 -7.28
N ARG A 227 -6.90 -25.80 -7.84
CA ARG A 227 -6.09 -25.14 -8.85
C ARG A 227 -5.38 -23.93 -8.24
N ILE A 228 -4.11 -23.79 -8.57
CA ILE A 228 -3.32 -22.59 -8.29
C ILE A 228 -3.11 -21.83 -9.60
N SER A 229 -3.28 -20.52 -9.56
CA SER A 229 -3.05 -19.63 -10.69
C SER A 229 -2.23 -18.44 -10.22
N VAL A 230 -1.27 -18.01 -11.03
CA VAL A 230 -0.53 -16.76 -10.82
C VAL A 230 -0.90 -15.84 -11.97
N MET A 231 -1.54 -14.72 -11.64
CA MET A 231 -1.92 -13.71 -12.61
C MET A 231 -0.95 -12.55 -12.53
N SER A 232 -0.27 -12.23 -13.63
CA SER A 232 0.45 -10.96 -13.73
C SER A 232 -0.55 -9.83 -13.96
N TYR A 233 -0.28 -8.67 -13.36
CA TYR A 233 -1.03 -7.43 -13.59
C TYR A 233 -0.18 -6.32 -14.22
N GLY A 234 1.11 -6.60 -14.45
CA GLY A 234 2.05 -5.77 -15.20
C GLY A 234 1.83 -5.90 -16.70
N SER A 235 2.12 -4.83 -17.42
CA SER A 235 2.15 -4.77 -18.89
C SER A 235 3.56 -5.04 -19.41
#